data_AF-A0A8T6UMZ9-F1
#
_entry.id   AF-A0A8T6UMZ9-F1
#
_cell.length_a   1.000
_cell.length_b   1.000
_cell.length_c   1.000
_cell.angle_alpha   90.00
_cell.angle_beta   90.00
_cell.angle_gamma   90.00
#
_symmetry.space_group_name_H-M   'P 1'
#
loop_
_entity.id
_entity.type
_entity.pdbx_description
1 polymer ?
#
loop_
_entity_poly.entity_id
_entity_poly.type
_entity_poly.pdbx_seq_one_letter_code
_entity_poly.pdbx_strand_id
1 'polypeptide(L)' 'PVAKVEKILKSARKTIVVENNKTSQLSSLIREHLLTTVDHQILKYDGRPFDPGELSERIRAVL' A
#
# COMPACT_ATOMS: atom_id res chain seq x y z
N PRO A 1 -11.03 6.94 10.55
CA PRO A 1 -10.62 5.80 11.41
C PRO A 1 -9.10 5.81 11.71
N VAL A 2 -8.58 6.97 12.18
CA VAL A 2 -7.14 7.26 12.29
C VAL A 2 -6.44 6.31 13.28
N ALA A 3 -6.94 6.23 14.52
CA ALA A 3 -6.32 5.43 15.58
C ALA A 3 -6.21 3.92 15.24
N LYS A 4 -7.19 3.36 14.53
CA LYS A 4 -7.18 1.94 14.14
C LYS A 4 -6.09 1.66 13.11
N VAL A 5 -5.95 2.53 12.11
CA VAL A 5 -4.93 2.40 11.05
C VAL A 5 -3.53 2.59 11.65
N GLU A 6 -3.34 3.60 12.49
CA GLU A 6 -2.06 3.86 13.17
C GLU A 6 -1.60 2.65 13.98
N LYS A 7 -2.50 2.03 14.77
CA LYS A 7 -2.18 0.84 15.57
C LYS A 7 -1.71 -0.33 14.69
N ILE A 8 -2.39 -0.56 13.56
CA ILE A 8 -2.02 -1.64 12.64
C ILE A 8 -0.66 -1.35 12.00
N LEU A 9 -0.46 -0.14 11.47
CA LEU A 9 0.81 0.25 10.82
C LEU A 9 2.00 0.15 11.80
N LYS A 10 1.85 0.61 13.05
CA LYS A 10 2.92 0.49 14.07
C LYS A 10 3.26 -0.95 14.44
N SER A 11 2.32 -1.89 14.28
CA SER A 11 2.56 -3.31 14.56
C SER A 11 3.16 -4.08 13.39
N ALA A 12 3.15 -3.51 12.17
CA ALA A 12 3.63 -4.17 10.98
C ALA A 12 5.15 -3.99 10.83
N ARG A 13 5.87 -5.07 10.56
CA ARG A 13 7.30 -5.02 10.22
C ARG A 13 7.54 -4.41 8.83
N LYS A 14 6.61 -4.63 7.91
CA LYS A 14 6.67 -4.18 6.51
C LYS A 14 5.27 -3.86 6.03
N THR A 15 5.14 -2.76 5.30
CA THR A 15 3.87 -2.21 4.83
C THR A 15 3.91 -2.05 3.31
N ILE A 16 2.87 -2.52 2.64
CA ILE A 16 2.77 -2.47 1.18
C ILE A 16 1.40 -1.90 0.85
N VAL A 17 1.37 -0.82 0.08
CA VAL A 17 0.13 -0.26 -0.48
C VAL A 17 -0.10 -0.87 -1.86
N VAL A 18 -1.29 -1.44 -2.08
CA VAL A 18 -1.70 -2.01 -3.36
C VAL A 18 -2.88 -1.22 -3.89
N GLU A 19 -2.74 -0.54 -5.03
CA GLU A 19 -3.78 0.35 -5.56
C GLU A 19 -3.84 0.38 -7.08
N ASN A 20 -5.06 0.53 -7.61
CA ASN A 20 -5.30 0.80 -9.03
C ASN A 20 -5.27 2.31 -9.32
N ASN A 21 -4.15 2.96 -9.04
CA ASN A 21 -3.94 4.36 -9.37
C ASN A 21 -2.46 4.62 -9.69
N LYS A 22 -2.15 5.80 -10.26
CA LYS A 22 -0.79 6.18 -10.66
C LYS A 22 0.04 6.82 -9.55
N THR A 23 -0.60 7.47 -8.58
CA THR A 23 0.06 8.41 -7.65
C THR A 23 0.06 7.95 -6.18
N SER A 24 -0.39 6.72 -5.91
CA SER A 24 -0.56 6.14 -4.58
C SER A 24 -1.33 7.03 -3.60
N GLN A 25 -2.58 7.36 -3.95
CA GLN A 25 -3.39 8.29 -3.17
C GLN A 25 -3.64 7.83 -1.73
N LEU A 26 -3.76 6.53 -1.45
CA LEU A 26 -3.87 6.05 -0.06
C LEU A 26 -2.60 6.33 0.74
N SER A 27 -1.42 6.21 0.14
CA SER A 27 -0.18 6.54 0.83
C SER A 27 -0.12 8.03 1.19
N SER A 28 -0.62 8.90 0.32
CA SER A 28 -0.75 10.34 0.60
C SER A 28 -1.68 10.61 1.80
N LEU A 29 -2.84 9.94 1.86
CA LEU A 29 -3.77 10.07 2.99
C LEU A 29 -3.18 9.53 4.30
N ILE A 30 -2.46 8.40 4.25
CA ILE A 30 -1.74 7.84 5.41
C ILE A 30 -0.73 8.88 5.92
N ARG A 31 0.07 9.47 5.02
CA ARG A 31 1.06 10.48 5.38
C ARG A 31 0.42 11.76 5.94
N GLU A 32 -0.65 12.23 5.32
CA GLU A 32 -1.38 13.43 5.74
C GLU A 32 -1.92 13.30 7.17
N HIS A 33 -2.55 12.16 7.49
CA HIS A 33 -3.21 11.98 8.78
C HIS A 33 -2.33 11.41 9.88
N LEU A 34 -1.28 10.64 9.53
CA LEU A 34 -0.46 9.89 10.50
C LEU A 34 1.00 10.30 10.49
N LEU A 35 1.41 11.22 9.62
CA LEU A 35 2.81 11.64 9.42
C LEU A 35 3.76 10.43 9.23
N THR A 36 3.23 9.34 8.68
CA THR A 36 3.90 8.05 8.51
C THR A 36 3.91 7.69 7.03
N THR A 37 4.98 7.06 6.56
CA THR A 37 5.10 6.54 5.19
C THR A 37 4.86 5.04 5.14
N VAL A 38 4.76 4.48 3.93
CA VAL A 38 4.70 3.03 3.70
C VAL A 38 5.99 2.57 3.04
N ASP A 39 6.37 1.31 3.23
CA ASP A 39 7.66 0.80 2.76
C ASP A 39 7.67 0.57 1.24
N HIS A 40 6.56 0.06 0.70
CA HIS A 40 6.44 -0.30 -0.72
C HIS A 40 5.08 0.09 -1.29
N GLN A 41 5.06 0.28 -2.62
CA GLN A 41 3.86 0.57 -3.39
C GLN A 41 3.79 -0.36 -4.60
N ILE A 42 2.66 -1.04 -4.75
CA ILE A 42 2.31 -1.87 -5.89
C ILE A 42 1.15 -1.19 -6.61
N LEU A 43 1.50 -0.43 -7.64
CA LEU A 43 0.54 0.37 -8.40
C LEU A 43 0.20 -0.31 -9.73
N LYS A 44 -1.04 -0.11 -10.19
CA LYS A 44 -1.53 -0.50 -11.53
C LYS A 44 -2.46 0.60 -12.05
N TYR A 45 -2.36 0.95 -13.32
CA TYR A 45 -3.13 2.06 -13.92
C TYR A 45 -3.48 1.82 -15.40
N ASP A 46 -3.54 0.56 -15.81
CA ASP A 46 -3.86 0.11 -17.18
C ASP A 46 -5.35 -0.18 -17.41
N GLY A 47 -6.21 0.13 -16.42
CA GLY A 47 -7.65 -0.11 -16.46
C GLY A 47 -8.06 -1.57 -16.19
N ARG A 48 -7.12 -2.47 -15.91
CA ARG A 48 -7.41 -3.88 -15.58
C ARG A 48 -7.29 -4.13 -14.08
N PRO A 49 -8.06 -5.08 -13.51
CA PRO A 49 -7.87 -5.49 -12.13
C PRO A 49 -6.48 -6.13 -11.93
N PHE A 50 -6.04 -6.22 -10.67
CA PHE A 50 -4.86 -7.02 -10.34
C PHE A 50 -5.15 -8.49 -10.60
N ASP A 51 -4.24 -9.15 -11.31
CA ASP A 51 -4.21 -10.60 -11.36
C ASP A 51 -3.62 -11.13 -10.05
N PRO A 52 -4.24 -12.14 -9.38
CA PRO A 52 -3.73 -12.67 -8.12
C PRO A 52 -2.33 -13.29 -8.22
N GLY A 53 -1.99 -13.92 -9.35
CA GLY A 53 -0.67 -14.51 -9.57
C GLY A 53 0.40 -13.44 -9.71
N GLU A 54 0.17 -12.49 -10.62
CA GLU A 54 1.03 -11.32 -10.83
C GLU A 54 1.23 -10.54 -9.51
N LEU A 55 0.15 -10.31 -8.75
CA LEU A 55 0.21 -9.61 -7.47
C LEU A 55 1.02 -10.40 -6.44
N SER A 56 0.86 -11.72 -6.36
CA SER A 56 1.64 -12.56 -5.45
C SER A 56 3.13 -12.47 -5.74
N GLU A 57 3.53 -12.53 -7.01
CA GLU A 57 4.92 -12.38 -7.43
C GLU A 57 5.49 -11.01 -7.07
N ARG A 58 4.73 -9.94 -7.32
CA ARG A 58 5.13 -8.57 -6.97
C ARG A 58 5.27 -8.38 -5.46
N ILE A 59 4.39 -8.97 -4.65
CA ILE A 59 4.52 -8.97 -3.19
C ILE A 59 5.79 -9.71 -2.76
N ARG A 60 6.05 -10.90 -3.32
CA ARG A 60 7.26 -11.69 -3.00
C ARG A 60 8.55 -10.96 -3.34
N ALA A 61 8.59 -10.21 -4.44
CA ALA A 61 9.77 -9.46 -4.86
C ALA A 61 10.14 -8.32 -3.89
N VAL A 62 9.18 -7.84 -3.09
CA VAL A 62 9.40 -6.75 -2.12
C VAL A 62 9.33 -7.21 -0.67
N LEU A 63 9.18 -8.50 -0.38
CA LEU A 63 9.25 -9.07 0.98
C LEU A 63 10.70 -9.36 1.37
#